data_AF-B5YDQ9-F1
#
_entry.id   AF-B5YDQ9-F1
#
_cell.length_a   1.000
_cell.length_b   1.000
_cell.length_c   1.000
_cell.angle_alpha   90.00
_cell.angle_beta   90.00
_cell.angle_gamma   90.00
#
_symmetry.space_group_name_H-M   'P 1'
#
loop_
_entity.id
_entity.type
_entity.pdbx_description
1 polymer ?
#
loop_
_entity_poly.entity_id
_entity_poly.type
_entity_poly.pdbx_seq_one_letter_code
_entity_poly.pdbx_strand_id
1 'polypeptide(L)'
;MKYLVVLIIFILDRITKELAERGYFSKINVDFFLSFFLTHNYGIAFGIEFTRKIILFFNLIALIVLIILYKRYEFLGLAFILGGLLGNLYDRVFYGYVIDFIHLKNFFVFNLADLFITLGGVLVFFKLIK
;
A
#
# COMPACT_ATOMS: atom_id res chain seq x y z
N MET A 1 -11.45 7.66 17.59
CA MET A 1 -12.00 6.91 16.43
C MET A 1 -11.43 7.34 15.10
N LYS A 2 -11.21 8.64 14.84
CA LYS A 2 -10.66 9.18 13.57
C LYS A 2 -9.54 8.31 12.96
N TYR A 3 -8.42 8.15 13.65
CA TYR A 3 -7.27 7.39 13.13
C TYR A 3 -7.36 5.86 13.24
N LEU A 4 -8.47 5.32 13.76
CA LEU A 4 -8.61 3.88 13.97
C LEU A 4 -8.56 3.11 12.63
N VAL A 5 -9.23 3.63 11.59
CA VAL A 5 -9.23 3.02 10.26
C VAL A 5 -7.82 3.01 9.66
N VAL A 6 -7.09 4.13 9.79
CA VAL A 6 -5.69 4.25 9.34
C VAL A 6 -4.82 3.20 10.03
N LEU A 7 -4.97 3.06 11.35
CA LEU A 7 -4.21 2.10 12.14
C LEU A 7 -4.54 0.66 11.76
N ILE A 8 -5.82 0.32 11.58
CA ILE A 8 -6.25 -1.02 11.15
C ILE A 8 -5.65 -1.35 9.79
N ILE A 9 -5.74 -0.45 8.82
CA ILE A 9 -5.19 -0.65 7.48
C ILE A 9 -3.69 -0.87 7.52
N PHE A 10 -2.96 -0.04 8.27
CA PHE A 10 -1.52 -0.19 8.45
C PHE A 10 -1.17 -1.55 9.09
N ILE A 11 -1.86 -1.95 10.16
CA ILE A 11 -1.61 -3.22 10.85
C ILE A 11 -1.90 -4.41 9.93
N LEU A 12 -3.02 -4.38 9.19
CA LEU A 12 -3.37 -5.44 8.25
C LEU A 12 -2.31 -5.61 7.15
N ASP A 13 -1.83 -4.50 6.58
CA ASP A 13 -0.73 -4.54 5.61
C ASP A 13 0.55 -5.14 6.22
N ARG A 14 0.95 -4.68 7.41
CA ARG A 14 2.15 -5.20 8.09
C ARG A 14 2.07 -6.68 8.44
N ILE A 15 0.92 -7.13 8.92
CA ILE A 15 0.69 -8.56 9.23
C ILE A 15 0.77 -9.39 7.96
N THR A 16 0.09 -8.97 6.89
CA THR A 16 0.07 -9.74 5.64
C THR A 16 1.44 -9.82 4.98
N LYS A 17 2.23 -8.73 5.00
CA LYS A 17 3.62 -8.75 4.53
C LYS A 17 4.53 -9.67 5.35
N GLU A 18 4.40 -9.65 6.68
CA GLU A 18 5.15 -10.56 7.55
C GLU A 18 4.80 -12.03 7.29
N LEU A 19 3.51 -12.34 7.04
CA LEU A 19 3.08 -13.68 6.66
C LEU A 19 3.66 -14.10 5.31
N ALA A 20 3.76 -13.17 4.36
CA ALA A 20 4.37 -13.41 3.06
C ALA A 20 5.86 -13.75 3.19
N GLU A 21 6.63 -12.94 3.93
CA GLU A 21 8.06 -13.15 4.20
C GLU A 21 8.33 -14.49 4.88
N ARG A 22 7.45 -14.91 5.79
CA ARG A 22 7.53 -16.23 6.46
C ARG A 22 7.09 -17.40 5.56
N GLY A 23 6.68 -17.14 4.32
CA GLY A 23 6.27 -18.16 3.37
C GLY A 23 4.92 -18.81 3.69
N TYR A 24 4.03 -18.16 4.45
CA TYR A 24 2.70 -18.73 4.72
C TYR A 24 1.85 -18.82 3.44
N PHE A 25 2.04 -17.90 2.49
CA PHE A 25 1.27 -17.86 1.26
C PHE A 25 1.78 -18.81 0.17
N SER A 26 3.05 -19.24 0.21
CA SER A 26 3.59 -20.17 -0.79
C SER A 26 2.94 -21.57 -0.75
N LYS A 27 2.22 -21.87 0.34
CA LYS A 27 1.47 -23.11 0.54
C LYS A 27 0.01 -23.02 0.07
N ILE A 28 -0.45 -21.84 -0.34
CA ILE A 28 -1.84 -21.61 -0.74
C ILE A 28 -1.92 -21.69 -2.27
N ASN A 29 -2.63 -22.71 -2.76
CA ASN A 29 -3.06 -22.78 -4.15
C ASN A 29 -4.45 -22.15 -4.25
N VAL A 30 -4.54 -20.97 -4.87
CA VAL A 30 -5.82 -20.30 -5.13
C VAL A 30 -6.35 -20.75 -6.49
N ASP A 31 -5.87 -20.17 -7.60
CA ASP A 31 -6.17 -20.62 -8.97
C ASP A 31 -5.15 -20.07 -10.00
N PHE A 32 -5.50 -20.10 -11.30
CA PHE A 32 -4.65 -19.58 -12.38
C PHE A 32 -4.67 -18.04 -12.50
N PHE A 33 -5.65 -17.37 -11.91
CA PHE A 33 -5.89 -15.94 -12.04
C PHE A 33 -5.29 -15.16 -10.87
N LEU A 34 -5.41 -15.68 -9.65
CA LEU A 34 -4.83 -15.15 -8.43
C LEU A 34 -3.83 -16.15 -7.86
N SER A 35 -2.60 -15.71 -7.66
CA SER A 35 -1.55 -16.50 -7.00
C SER A 35 -0.74 -15.62 -6.04
N PHE A 36 0.12 -16.26 -5.25
CA PHE A 36 1.04 -15.56 -4.36
C PHE A 36 2.47 -15.72 -4.86
N PHE A 37 3.16 -14.60 -5.00
CA PHE A 37 4.55 -14.55 -5.45
C PHE A 37 5.27 -13.45 -4.70
N LEU A 38 6.15 -13.81 -3.76
CA LEU A 38 6.90 -12.85 -2.96
C LEU A 38 7.98 -12.17 -3.82
N THR A 39 7.95 -10.84 -3.85
CA THR A 39 8.96 -10.01 -4.49
C THR A 39 9.25 -8.76 -3.66
N HIS A 40 10.46 -8.23 -3.83
CA HIS A 40 10.94 -7.05 -3.13
C HIS A 40 11.08 -5.90 -4.12
N ASN A 41 10.18 -4.93 -4.01
CA ASN A 41 10.07 -3.83 -4.94
C ASN A 41 10.90 -2.62 -4.48
N TYR A 42 12.04 -2.41 -5.14
CA TYR A 42 12.95 -1.30 -4.88
C TYR A 42 12.54 0.00 -5.59
N GLY A 43 11.64 -0.08 -6.58
CA GLY A 43 11.26 1.02 -7.44
C GLY A 43 9.90 1.65 -7.08
N ILE A 44 9.31 2.30 -8.09
CA ILE A 44 7.92 2.74 -8.10
C ILE A 44 7.13 1.78 -9.01
N ALA A 45 5.80 1.86 -9.00
CA ALA A 45 4.92 1.14 -9.90
C ALA A 45 5.37 1.23 -11.38
N PHE A 46 5.04 0.21 -12.16
CA PHE A 46 5.33 0.09 -13.61
C PHE A 46 6.81 -0.03 -13.99
N GLY A 47 7.69 -0.45 -13.07
CA GLY A 47 9.11 -0.68 -13.37
C GLY A 47 9.91 0.62 -13.55
N ILE A 48 9.37 1.76 -13.13
CA ILE A 48 10.10 3.03 -13.13
C ILE A 48 11.04 3.05 -11.91
N GLU A 49 12.33 3.06 -12.20
CA GLU A 49 13.37 3.12 -11.18
C GLU A 49 13.73 4.57 -10.85
N PHE A 50 13.49 4.95 -9.60
CA PHE A 50 14.05 6.17 -9.01
C PHE A 50 14.99 5.79 -7.88
N THR A 51 15.92 6.68 -7.56
CA THR A 51 16.74 6.48 -6.36
C THR A 51 15.84 6.44 -5.12
N ARG A 52 16.18 5.58 -4.15
CA ARG A 52 15.46 5.45 -2.87
C ARG A 52 15.22 6.81 -2.20
N LYS A 53 16.19 7.73 -2.29
CA LYS A 53 16.08 9.10 -1.74
C LYS A 53 14.94 9.89 -2.38
N ILE A 54 14.81 9.84 -3.70
CA ILE A 54 13.74 10.51 -4.44
C ILE A 54 12.38 9.93 -4.07
N ILE A 55 12.28 8.60 -3.99
CA ILE A 55 11.02 7.93 -3.62
C ILE A 55 10.59 8.33 -2.20
N LEU A 56 11.52 8.28 -1.24
CA LEU A 56 11.23 8.68 0.14
C LEU A 56 10.84 10.16 0.25
N PHE A 57 11.49 11.04 -0.52
CA PHE A 57 11.15 12.46 -0.57
C PHE A 57 9.69 12.69 -1.00
N PHE A 58 9.28 12.09 -2.13
CA PHE A 58 7.90 12.22 -2.60
C PHE A 58 6.88 11.54 -1.66
N ASN A 59 7.21 10.39 -1.08
CA ASN A 59 6.34 9.74 -0.08
C ASN A 59 6.15 10.62 1.16
N LEU A 60 7.19 11.31 1.62
CA LEU A 60 7.09 12.21 2.77
C LEU A 60 6.20 13.42 2.45
N ILE A 61 6.34 14.00 1.25
CA ILE A 61 5.45 15.09 0.80
C ILE A 61 4.00 14.59 0.75
N ALA A 62 3.75 13.44 0.12
CA ALA A 62 2.42 12.85 0.03
C ALA A 62 1.83 12.57 1.42
N LEU A 63 2.63 12.07 2.36
CA LEU A 63 2.22 11.85 3.74
C LEU A 63 1.76 13.15 4.42
N ILE A 64 2.55 14.22 4.31
CA ILE A 64 2.23 15.53 4.91
C ILE A 64 0.92 16.07 4.31
N VAL A 65 0.78 16.05 2.99
CA VAL A 65 -0.43 16.51 2.30
C VAL A 65 -1.65 15.71 2.74
N LEU A 66 -1.55 14.38 2.79
CA LEU A 66 -2.67 13.53 3.23
C LEU A 66 -3.05 13.75 4.69
N ILE A 67 -2.09 13.98 5.58
CA ILE A 67 -2.39 14.31 6.99
C ILE A 67 -3.17 15.62 7.07
N ILE A 68 -2.78 16.65 6.32
CA ILE A 68 -3.47 17.94 6.29
C ILE A 68 -4.90 17.76 5.75
N LEU A 69 -5.05 17.08 4.61
CA LEU A 69 -6.36 16.81 4.00
C LEU A 69 -7.24 15.97 4.93
N TYR A 70 -6.70 14.92 5.53
CA TYR A 70 -7.44 14.05 6.42
C TYR A 70 -7.88 14.75 7.70
N LYS A 71 -7.05 15.67 8.23
CA LYS A 71 -7.43 16.53 9.35
C LYS A 71 -8.65 17.39 9.01
N ARG A 72 -8.71 17.92 7.79
CA ARG A 72 -9.77 18.83 7.32
C ARG A 72 -11.07 18.13 6.92
N TYR A 73 -10.99 17.02 6.20
CA TYR A 73 -12.17 16.40 5.57
C TYR A 73 -12.64 15.10 6.22
N GLU A 74 -11.79 14.43 7.01
CA GLU A 74 -12.09 13.17 7.72
C GLU A 74 -12.71 12.05 6.86
N PHE A 75 -12.50 12.09 5.54
CA PHE A 75 -13.14 11.17 4.61
C PHE A 75 -12.55 9.75 4.67
N LEU A 76 -13.40 8.74 4.56
CA LEU A 76 -12.99 7.33 4.65
C LEU A 76 -11.92 6.97 3.61
N GLY A 77 -12.06 7.44 2.37
CA GLY A 77 -11.06 7.19 1.32
C GLY A 77 -9.69 7.80 1.63
N LEU A 78 -9.64 8.95 2.31
CA LEU A 78 -8.37 9.53 2.76
C LEU A 78 -7.72 8.70 3.87
N ALA A 79 -8.51 8.10 4.76
CA ALA A 79 -7.99 7.17 5.76
C ALA A 79 -7.38 5.91 5.12
N PHE A 80 -7.99 5.42 4.04
CA PHE A 80 -7.50 4.27 3.27
C PHE A 80 -6.16 4.58 2.59
N ILE A 81 -6.08 5.70 1.87
CA ILE A 81 -4.85 6.13 1.21
C ILE A 81 -3.75 6.36 2.26
N LEU A 82 -4.06 7.05 3.37
CA LEU A 82 -3.09 7.34 4.41
C LEU A 82 -2.54 6.07 5.08
N GLY A 83 -3.41 5.11 5.41
CA GLY A 83 -3.00 3.84 6.00
C GLY A 83 -2.11 3.02 5.08
N GLY A 84 -2.50 2.89 3.80
CA GLY A 84 -1.69 2.18 2.80
C GLY A 84 -0.35 2.88 2.55
N LEU A 85 -0.35 4.21 2.42
CA LEU A 85 0.89 4.97 2.25
C LEU A 85 1.86 4.74 3.42
N LEU A 86 1.35 4.71 4.66
CA LEU A 86 2.17 4.43 5.84
C LEU A 86 2.77 3.02 5.81
N GLY A 87 2.02 2.01 5.34
CA GLY A 87 2.52 0.64 5.19
C GLY A 87 3.70 0.55 4.21
N ASN A 88 3.53 1.12 3.01
CA ASN A 88 4.60 1.14 2.00
C ASN A 88 5.77 2.06 2.36
N LEU A 89 5.53 3.14 3.11
CA LEU A 89 6.60 4.01 3.62
C LEU A 89 7.41 3.31 4.71
N TYR A 90 6.75 2.59 5.62
CA TYR A 90 7.42 1.78 6.64
C TYR A 90 8.42 0.85 5.99
N ASP A 91 8.00 0.09 4.98
CA ASP A 91 8.89 -0.89 4.35
C ASP A 91 10.13 -0.22 3.74
N ARG A 92 9.94 0.90 3.03
CA ARG A 92 11.04 1.64 2.42
C ARG A 92 12.00 2.27 3.43
N VAL A 93 11.52 2.64 4.61
CA VAL A 93 12.36 3.18 5.69
C VAL A 93 13.16 2.05 6.34
N PHE A 94 12.50 0.95 6.72
CA PHE A 94 13.10 -0.10 7.54
C PHE A 94 13.83 -1.20 6.74
N TYR A 95 13.33 -1.57 5.56
CA TYR A 95 13.91 -2.62 4.71
C TYR A 95 14.57 -2.07 3.44
N GLY A 96 14.13 -0.90 2.96
CA GLY A 96 14.68 -0.26 1.75
C GLY A 96 13.98 -0.63 0.45
N TYR A 97 12.96 -1.48 0.52
CA TYR A 97 12.08 -1.92 -0.57
C TYR A 97 10.66 -2.07 -0.01
N VAL A 98 9.68 -2.33 -0.89
CA VAL A 98 8.31 -2.72 -0.51
C VAL A 98 8.15 -4.23 -0.68
N ILE A 99 7.44 -4.87 0.24
CA ILE A 99 7.15 -6.30 0.19
C ILE A 99 5.86 -6.51 -0.60
N ASP A 100 5.97 -7.06 -1.81
CA ASP A 100 4.84 -7.36 -2.70
C ASP A 100 4.66 -8.88 -2.78
N PHE A 101 3.41 -9.35 -2.75
CA PHE A 101 3.15 -10.80 -2.67
C PHE A 101 1.86 -11.28 -3.34
N ILE A 102 0.94 -10.37 -3.67
CA ILE A 102 -0.32 -10.69 -4.35
C ILE A 102 -0.08 -10.57 -5.85
N HIS A 103 -0.27 -11.65 -6.59
CA HIS A 103 -0.09 -11.67 -8.03
C HIS A 103 -1.39 -11.99 -8.75
N LEU A 104 -1.82 -11.09 -9.62
CA LEU A 104 -2.91 -11.33 -10.56
C LEU A 104 -2.33 -11.62 -11.95
N LYS A 105 -2.88 -12.60 -12.66
CA LYS A 105 -2.41 -13.00 -13.99
C LYS A 105 -2.36 -11.81 -14.94
N ASN A 106 -1.22 -11.63 -15.61
CA ASN A 106 -0.93 -10.51 -16.52
C ASN A 106 -0.92 -9.12 -15.85
N PHE A 107 -0.79 -9.08 -14.53
CA PHE A 107 -0.70 -7.85 -13.76
C PHE A 107 0.59 -7.85 -12.94
N PHE A 108 0.99 -6.66 -12.44
CA PHE A 108 2.13 -6.58 -11.53
C PHE A 108 1.78 -7.20 -10.17
N VAL A 109 2.81 -7.60 -9.44
CA VAL A 109 2.66 -8.06 -8.06
C VAL A 109 2.47 -6.83 -7.17
N PHE A 110 1.55 -6.90 -6.22
CA PHE A 110 1.23 -5.81 -5.30
C PHE A 110 1.00 -6.34 -3.89
N ASN A 111 0.68 -5.44 -2.96
CA ASN A 111 0.36 -5.78 -1.59
C ASN A 111 -0.97 -5.16 -1.13
N LEU A 112 -1.31 -5.39 0.14
CA LEU A 112 -2.57 -4.90 0.67
C LEU A 112 -2.61 -3.37 0.82
N ALA A 113 -1.48 -2.71 1.11
CA ALA A 113 -1.38 -1.26 1.07
C ALA A 113 -1.77 -0.67 -0.31
N ASP A 114 -1.29 -1.26 -1.40
CA ASP A 114 -1.61 -0.80 -2.76
C ASP A 114 -3.10 -0.95 -3.07
N LEU A 115 -3.72 -2.04 -2.62
CA LEU A 115 -5.16 -2.25 -2.72
C LEU A 115 -5.93 -1.16 -1.96
N PHE A 116 -5.52 -0.86 -0.72
CA PHE A 116 -6.17 0.19 0.07
C PHE A 116 -5.98 1.59 -0.51
N ILE A 117 -4.80 1.91 -1.04
CA ILE A 117 -4.56 3.17 -1.76
C ILE A 117 -5.50 3.27 -2.97
N THR A 118 -5.61 2.20 -3.76
CA THR A 118 -6.47 2.14 -4.94
C THR A 118 -7.94 2.33 -4.57
N LEU A 119 -8.45 1.57 -3.60
CA LEU A 119 -9.84 1.69 -3.13
C LEU A 119 -10.10 3.08 -2.52
N GLY A 120 -9.16 3.60 -1.74
CA GLY A 120 -9.26 4.94 -1.16
C GLY A 120 -9.33 6.03 -2.25
N GLY A 121 -8.54 5.90 -3.31
CA GLY A 121 -8.59 6.77 -4.49
C GLY A 121 -9.95 6.71 -5.19
N VAL A 122 -10.50 5.52 -5.40
CA VAL A 122 -11.85 5.32 -5.96
C VAL A 122 -12.91 5.99 -5.10
N LEU A 123 -12.86 5.83 -3.77
CA LEU A 123 -13.79 6.48 -2.84
C LEU A 123 -13.69 8.00 -2.92
N VAL A 124 -12.47 8.55 -2.97
CA VAL A 124 -12.26 10.01 -3.09
C VAL A 124 -12.83 10.51 -4.41
N PHE A 125 -12.57 9.80 -5.51
CA PHE A 125 -13.09 10.15 -6.83
C PHE A 125 -14.63 10.22 -6.82
N PHE A 126 -15.30 9.16 -6.33
CA PHE A 126 -16.76 9.15 -6.23
C PHE A 126 -17.33 10.25 -5.34
N LYS A 127 -16.57 10.67 -4.31
CA LYS A 127 -16.95 11.78 -3.43
C LYS A 127 -16.81 13.16 -4.09
N LEU A 128 -15.92 13.29 -5.08
CA LEU A 128 -15.69 14.56 -5.79
C LEU A 128 -16.65 14.80 -6.95
N ILE A 129 -17.15 13.73 -7.58
CA ILE A 129 -18.08 13.82 -8.71
C ILE A 129 -19.57 13.86 -8.31
N LYS A 130 -19.86 13.68 -7.03
CA LYS A 130 -21.20 13.80 -6.44
C LYS A 130 -21.30 15.05 -5.59
#